data_AF-A0A507F8Z8-F1
#
_entry.id   AF-A0A507F8Z8-F1
#
_cell.length_a   1.000
_cell.length_b   1.000
_cell.length_c   1.000
_cell.angle_alpha   90.00
_cell.angle_beta   90.00
_cell.angle_gamma   90.00
#
_symmetry.space_group_name_H-M   'P 1'
#
loop_
_entity.id
_entity.type
_entity.pdbx_description
1 polymer ?
#
loop_
_entity_poly.entity_id
_entity_poly.type
_entity_poly.pdbx_seq_one_letter_code
_entity_poly.pdbx_strand_id
1 'polypeptide(L)'
;MPARVLNPKLGNKNFYKGRGSGAMGRWTPKGNYVLEPFRFRQYMIPDLSGCQFTPYVNPNISKAASSFTHSVRDYFKTDALPADLPLSLVRNMQRAARDVSKSLINGSK
;
A
#
# COMPACT_ATOMS: atom_id res chain seq x y z
N MET A 1 -34.25 -2.46 -13.71
CA MET A 1 -33.16 -3.07 -12.90
C MET A 1 -31.83 -2.80 -13.59
N PRO A 2 -30.80 -2.32 -12.89
CA PRO A 2 -29.49 -2.14 -13.50
C PRO A 2 -28.90 -3.50 -13.92
N ALA A 3 -28.13 -3.51 -15.02
CA ALA A 3 -27.46 -4.71 -15.49
C ALA A 3 -26.47 -5.23 -14.43
N ARG A 4 -26.49 -6.55 -14.19
CA ARG A 4 -25.60 -7.21 -13.22
C ARG A 4 -24.18 -7.31 -13.78
N VAL A 5 -23.19 -6.86 -13.01
CA VAL A 5 -21.77 -7.03 -13.36
C VAL A 5 -21.40 -8.51 -13.41
N LEU A 6 -20.79 -8.96 -14.53
CA LEU A 6 -20.36 -10.34 -14.69
C LEU A 6 -19.25 -10.72 -13.71
N ASN A 7 -19.34 -11.92 -13.15
CA ASN A 7 -18.26 -12.54 -12.38
C ASN A 7 -17.66 -13.70 -13.19
N PRO A 8 -16.49 -14.25 -12.80
CA PRO A 8 -15.82 -15.31 -13.57
C PRO A 8 -16.66 -16.59 -13.79
N LYS A 9 -17.73 -16.79 -13.02
CA LYS A 9 -18.63 -17.95 -13.11
C LYS A 9 -19.82 -17.74 -14.05
N LEU A 10 -20.10 -16.51 -14.48
CA LEU A 10 -21.31 -16.17 -15.25
C LEU A 10 -21.07 -16.07 -16.77
N GLY A 11 -19.80 -16.07 -17.20
CA GLY A 11 -19.47 -16.01 -18.63
C GLY A 11 -19.44 -17.38 -19.30
N ASN A 12 -19.34 -17.37 -20.63
CA ASN A 12 -19.13 -18.58 -21.42
C ASN A 12 -17.68 -19.11 -21.30
N LYS A 13 -17.34 -20.17 -22.03
CA LYS A 13 -16.00 -20.80 -22.01
C LYS A 13 -14.84 -19.87 -22.39
N ASN A 14 -15.11 -18.79 -23.14
CA ASN A 14 -14.10 -17.84 -23.62
C ASN A 14 -14.03 -16.57 -22.76
N PHE A 15 -14.85 -16.49 -21.71
CA PHE A 15 -14.87 -15.35 -20.81
C PHE A 15 -13.89 -15.55 -19.66
N TYR A 16 -12.82 -14.77 -19.66
CA TYR A 16 -11.88 -14.69 -18.55
C TYR A 16 -12.04 -13.35 -17.81
N LYS A 17 -12.14 -13.40 -16.48
CA LYS A 17 -12.12 -12.23 -15.61
C LYS A 17 -11.17 -12.43 -14.43
N GLY A 18 -10.16 -11.57 -14.33
CA GLY A 18 -9.17 -11.60 -13.26
C GLY A 18 -9.72 -11.24 -11.88
N ARG A 19 -8.94 -11.54 -10.83
CA ARG A 19 -9.27 -11.29 -9.41
C ARG A 19 -8.32 -10.31 -8.70
N GLY A 20 -7.50 -9.58 -9.46
CA GLY A 20 -6.56 -8.61 -8.89
C GLY A 20 -5.31 -9.22 -8.22
N SER A 21 -4.99 -10.49 -8.49
CA SER A 21 -3.77 -11.15 -7.98
C SER A 21 -2.47 -10.54 -8.54
N GLY A 22 -2.54 -9.78 -9.63
CA GLY A 22 -1.37 -9.26 -10.34
C GLY A 22 -0.66 -10.33 -11.18
N ALA A 23 0.22 -9.88 -12.08
CA ALA A 23 0.98 -10.77 -12.97
C ALA A 23 2.30 -11.21 -12.33
N MET A 24 2.50 -12.53 -12.19
CA MET A 24 3.71 -13.15 -11.60
C MET A 24 4.74 -13.59 -12.65
N GLY A 25 4.54 -13.18 -13.90
CA GLY A 25 5.29 -13.65 -15.04
C GLY A 25 4.63 -13.23 -16.35
N ARG A 26 4.90 -13.97 -17.42
CA ARG A 26 4.43 -13.66 -18.77
C ARG A 26 3.92 -14.88 -19.52
N TRP A 27 3.00 -14.66 -20.44
CA TRP A 27 2.59 -15.67 -21.41
C TRP A 27 3.63 -15.84 -22.52
N THR A 28 3.73 -17.05 -23.03
CA THR A 28 4.48 -17.38 -24.25
C THR A 28 3.53 -17.42 -25.45
N PRO A 29 4.02 -17.25 -26.68
CA PRO A 29 3.18 -17.34 -27.88
C PRO A 29 2.46 -18.70 -28.03
N LYS A 30 3.03 -19.76 -27.45
CA LYS A 30 2.47 -21.12 -27.46
C LYS A 30 1.46 -21.39 -26.32
N GLY A 31 1.08 -20.37 -25.55
CA GLY A 31 0.09 -20.51 -24.48
C GLY A 31 0.63 -21.06 -23.16
N ASN A 32 1.95 -21.26 -23.02
CA ASN A 32 2.56 -21.56 -21.73
C ASN A 32 2.75 -20.29 -20.90
N TYR A 33 2.73 -20.39 -19.57
CA TYR A 33 3.03 -19.28 -18.66
C TYR A 33 4.41 -19.47 -18.04
N VAL A 34 5.28 -18.46 -18.15
CA VAL A 34 6.64 -18.46 -17.59
C VAL A 34 6.66 -17.54 -16.37
N LEU A 35 7.04 -18.10 -15.23
CA LEU A 35 7.18 -17.36 -13.97
C LEU A 35 8.43 -16.49 -13.97
N GLU A 36 8.30 -15.27 -13.44
CA GLU A 36 9.40 -14.31 -13.33
C GLU A 36 9.66 -14.02 -11.84
N PRO A 37 10.71 -14.61 -11.23
CA PRO A 37 10.91 -14.56 -9.77
C PRO A 37 10.99 -13.15 -9.18
N PHE A 38 11.49 -12.18 -9.95
CA PHE A 38 11.57 -10.78 -9.52
C PHE A 38 10.20 -10.10 -9.35
N ARG A 39 9.11 -10.69 -9.86
CA ARG A 39 7.74 -10.20 -9.67
C ARG A 39 7.03 -10.84 -8.48
N PHE A 40 7.64 -11.84 -7.84
CA PHE A 40 7.02 -12.53 -6.73
C PHE A 40 6.94 -11.59 -5.52
N ARG A 41 5.78 -11.55 -4.88
CA ARG A 41 5.61 -10.82 -3.63
C ARG A 41 6.27 -11.62 -2.51
N GLN A 42 7.28 -11.04 -1.89
CA GLN A 42 7.96 -11.62 -0.73
C GLN A 42 7.51 -10.88 0.52
N TYR A 43 7.06 -11.63 1.52
CA TYR A 43 6.77 -11.10 2.84
C TYR A 43 7.95 -11.45 3.74
N MET A 44 8.86 -10.51 3.92
CA MET A 44 10.03 -10.69 4.79
C MET A 44 9.59 -10.64 6.24
N ILE A 45 9.83 -11.72 6.97
CA ILE A 45 9.53 -11.84 8.39
C ILE A 45 10.84 -11.58 9.15
N PRO A 46 10.87 -10.63 10.10
CA PRO A 46 12.04 -10.42 10.94
C PRO A 46 12.24 -11.60 11.90
N ASP A 47 13.43 -11.75 12.47
CA ASP A 47 13.61 -12.68 13.58
C ASP A 47 12.75 -12.22 14.78
N LEU A 48 11.92 -13.14 15.27
CA LEU A 48 11.00 -12.90 16.38
C LEU A 48 11.50 -13.54 17.68
N SER A 49 12.70 -14.13 17.68
CA SER A 49 13.31 -14.66 18.89
C SER A 49 13.46 -13.54 19.94
N GLY A 50 12.84 -13.72 21.11
CA GLY A 50 12.81 -12.70 22.17
C GLY A 50 11.75 -11.59 22.03
N CYS A 51 10.85 -11.64 21.04
CA CYS A 51 9.76 -10.69 20.93
C CYS A 51 8.74 -10.87 22.08
N GLN A 52 8.63 -9.85 22.95
CA GLN A 52 7.69 -9.85 24.10
C GLN A 52 6.31 -9.28 23.75
N PHE A 53 6.16 -8.72 22.55
CA PHE A 53 4.92 -8.07 22.14
C PHE A 53 3.84 -9.09 21.77
N THR A 54 2.65 -8.91 22.34
CA THR A 54 1.46 -9.69 22.02
C THR A 54 0.48 -8.82 21.20
N PRO A 55 -0.46 -9.42 20.45
CA PRO A 55 -1.43 -8.67 19.66
C PRO A 55 -2.43 -7.85 20.50
N TYR A 56 -2.46 -8.05 21.82
CA TYR A 56 -3.39 -7.41 22.73
C TYR A 56 -2.66 -6.67 23.84
N VAL A 57 -3.26 -5.58 24.30
CA VAL A 57 -2.79 -4.81 25.46
C VAL A 57 -3.67 -5.12 26.66
N ASN A 58 -3.11 -5.06 27.87
CA ASN A 58 -3.88 -5.23 29.10
C ASN A 58 -4.96 -4.12 29.19
N PRO A 59 -6.26 -4.48 29.35
CA PRO A 59 -7.35 -3.50 29.38
C PRO A 59 -7.27 -2.51 30.55
N ASN A 60 -6.52 -2.84 31.60
CA ASN A 60 -6.33 -1.98 32.78
C ASN A 60 -5.32 -0.84 32.54
N ILE A 61 -4.56 -0.89 31.44
CA ILE A 61 -3.64 0.19 31.06
C ILE A 61 -4.49 1.34 30.50
N SER A 62 -4.36 2.53 31.10
CA SER A 62 -5.03 3.72 30.57
C SER A 62 -4.51 4.01 29.16
N LYS A 63 -5.43 4.33 28.25
CA LYS A 63 -5.05 4.79 26.91
C LYS A 63 -4.21 6.05 27.11
N ALA A 64 -2.99 6.06 26.55
CA ALA A 64 -2.18 7.27 26.57
C ALA A 64 -3.01 8.42 25.97
N ALA A 65 -3.08 9.54 26.67
CA ALA A 65 -3.76 10.75 26.23
C ALA A 65 -3.00 11.47 25.11
N SER A 66 -2.38 10.72 24.19
CA SER A 66 -1.78 11.27 22.99
C SER A 66 -2.90 11.57 22.01
N SER A 67 -3.47 12.77 22.13
CA SER A 67 -4.34 13.40 21.12
C SER A 67 -3.57 13.75 19.85
N PHE A 68 -2.66 12.89 19.39
CA PHE A 68 -2.03 13.03 18.09
C PHE A 68 -2.84 12.23 17.08
N THR A 69 -3.93 12.85 16.64
CA THR A 69 -4.57 12.48 15.38
C THR A 69 -3.56 12.79 14.27
N HIS A 70 -2.71 11.82 13.93
CA HIS A 70 -1.73 11.99 12.86
C HIS A 70 -2.47 12.17 11.54
N SER A 71 -2.58 13.41 11.09
CA SER A 71 -3.03 13.74 9.75
C SER A 71 -1.95 13.33 8.75
N VAL A 72 -2.34 13.09 7.49
CA VAL A 72 -1.38 12.83 6.41
C VAL A 72 -0.27 13.88 6.36
N ARG A 73 -0.55 15.13 6.77
CA ARG A 73 0.42 16.22 6.83
C ARG A 73 1.51 16.02 7.89
N ASP A 74 1.22 15.30 8.97
CA ASP A 74 2.17 15.10 10.09
C ASP A 74 3.34 14.20 9.69
N TYR A 75 3.14 13.27 8.75
CA TYR A 75 4.19 12.43 8.18
C TYR A 75 5.14 13.16 7.24
N PHE A 76 4.79 14.38 6.82
CA PHE A 76 5.63 15.24 5.98
C PHE A 76 6.29 16.39 6.75
N LYS A 77 6.10 16.46 8.09
CA LYS A 77 6.81 17.40 8.95
C LYS A 77 8.25 16.94 9.16
N THR A 78 9.17 17.89 9.18
CA THR A 78 10.62 17.68 9.23
C THR A 78 11.11 16.98 10.49
N ASP A 79 10.38 17.13 11.58
CA ASP A 79 10.80 16.66 12.91
C ASP A 79 10.66 15.14 13.07
N ALA A 80 9.92 14.48 12.16
CA ALA A 80 9.71 13.03 12.13
C ALA A 80 10.59 12.31 11.09
N LEU A 81 11.43 13.03 10.34
CA LEU A 81 12.34 12.45 9.37
C LEU A 81 13.68 12.10 10.04
N PRO A 82 14.27 10.93 9.76
CA PRO A 82 15.57 10.58 10.33
C PRO A 82 16.62 11.62 9.93
N ALA A 83 17.48 12.01 10.86
CA ALA A 83 18.51 13.05 10.67
C ALA A 83 19.46 12.76 9.49
N ASP A 84 19.52 11.48 9.09
CA ASP A 84 20.43 10.94 8.08
C ASP A 84 19.91 11.16 6.64
N LEU A 85 18.69 11.68 6.47
CA LEU A 85 18.10 11.88 5.15
C LEU A 85 18.74 13.10 4.44
N PRO A 86 19.23 12.97 3.19
CA PRO A 86 19.83 14.09 2.48
C PRO A 86 18.81 15.21 2.24
N LEU A 87 19.22 16.46 2.51
CA LEU A 87 18.39 17.67 2.40
C LEU A 87 17.70 17.83 1.03
N SER A 88 18.30 17.32 -0.04
CA SER A 88 17.74 17.33 -1.39
C SER A 88 16.49 16.44 -1.52
N LEU A 89 16.51 15.25 -0.93
CA LEU A 89 15.37 14.33 -0.93
C LEU A 89 14.21 14.90 -0.12
N VAL A 90 14.50 15.46 1.06
CA VAL A 90 13.51 16.14 1.91
C VAL A 90 12.80 17.26 1.15
N ARG A 91 13.57 18.12 0.45
CA ARG A 91 13.01 19.21 -0.37
C ARG A 91 12.12 18.70 -1.51
N ASN A 92 12.51 17.60 -2.15
CA ASN A 92 11.74 16.99 -3.23
C ASN A 92 10.41 16.41 -2.71
N MET A 93 10.44 15.70 -1.58
CA MET A 93 9.25 15.17 -0.92
C MET A 93 8.29 16.30 -0.50
N GLN A 94 8.81 17.40 0.03
CA GLN A 94 7.99 18.57 0.37
C GLN A 94 7.34 19.24 -0.84
N ARG A 95 8.02 19.30 -2.00
CA ARG A 95 7.42 19.81 -3.25
C ARG A 95 6.30 18.89 -3.72
N ALA A 96 6.57 17.58 -3.79
CA ALA A 96 5.58 16.59 -4.18
C ALA A 96 4.33 16.62 -3.28
N ALA A 97 4.51 16.70 -1.96
CA ALA A 97 3.39 16.81 -1.02
C ALA A 97 2.56 18.09 -1.22
N ARG A 98 3.21 19.24 -1.49
CA ARG A 98 2.49 20.48 -1.83
C ARG A 98 1.71 20.35 -3.13
N ASP A 99 2.30 19.76 -4.17
CA ASP A 99 1.66 19.62 -5.48
C ASP A 99 0.46 18.68 -5.44
N VAL A 100 0.57 17.56 -4.70
CA VAL A 100 -0.55 16.66 -4.40
C VAL A 100 -1.64 17.38 -3.61
N SER A 101 -1.28 18.17 -2.59
CA SER A 101 -2.29 18.91 -1.83
C SER A 101 -3.02 19.95 -2.67
N LYS A 102 -2.32 20.65 -3.58
CA LYS A 102 -2.91 21.60 -4.53
C LYS A 102 -3.83 20.89 -5.54
N SER A 103 -3.42 19.73 -6.05
CA SER A 103 -4.24 18.99 -7.01
C SER A 103 -5.51 18.43 -6.36
N LEU A 104 -5.47 18.02 -5.10
CA LEU A 104 -6.65 17.59 -4.34
C LEU A 104 -7.63 18.75 -4.07
N ILE A 105 -7.12 19.96 -3.81
CA ILE A 105 -7.95 21.15 -3.59
C ILE A 105 -8.56 21.68 -4.90
N ASN A 106 -7.77 21.68 -5.98
CA ASN A 106 -8.17 22.28 -7.26
C ASN A 106 -8.80 21.29 -8.25
N GLY A 107 -8.64 19.98 -8.02
CA GLY A 107 -9.13 18.89 -8.88
C GLY A 107 -10.52 18.35 -8.51
N SER A 108 -11.20 18.97 -7.54
CA SER A 108 -12.63 18.73 -7.26
C SER A 108 -13.49 19.62 -8.16
N LYS A 109 -13.56 19.29 -9.46
CA LYS A 109 -14.58 19.78 -10.38
C LYS A 109 -15.14 18.61 -11.19
#